data_AF-V6IVR0-F1
#
_entry.id   AF-V6IVR0-F1
#
_cell.length_a   1.000
_cell.length_b   1.000
_cell.length_c   1.000
_cell.angle_alpha   90.00
_cell.angle_beta   90.00
_cell.angle_gamma   90.00
#
_symmetry.space_group_name_H-M   'P 1'
#
loop_
_entity.id
_entity.type
_entity.pdbx_description
1 polymer ?
#
loop_
_entity_poly.entity_id
_entity_poly.type
_entity_poly.pdbx_seq_one_letter_code
_entity_poly.pdbx_strand_id
1 'polypeptide(L)' 'MNKYIVIKDYQSCYPDPIVLKKDEEVVYGKEDTQYPNWIFCKSVISEKEGWVPKQILTLPDLYSHAKVLQKKWLTATD' A
#
# COMPACT_ATOMS: atom_id res chain seq x y z
N MET A 1 11.89 24.40 -4.75
CA MET A 1 10.94 23.37 -5.24
C MET A 1 11.69 22.50 -6.24
N ASN A 2 11.94 21.23 -5.91
CA ASN A 2 12.72 20.35 -6.78
C ASN A 2 11.80 19.77 -7.86
N LYS A 3 12.20 19.88 -9.12
CA LYS A 3 11.52 19.26 -10.26
C LYS A 3 12.25 17.97 -10.60
N TYR A 4 11.50 16.88 -10.73
CA TYR A 4 12.03 15.57 -11.13
C TYR A 4 11.41 15.19 -12.48
N ILE A 5 12.24 14.63 -13.36
CA ILE A 5 11.84 14.12 -14.68
C ILE A 5 12.05 12.60 -14.69
N VAL A 6 11.02 11.86 -15.13
CA VAL A 6 11.11 10.42 -15.33
C VAL A 6 12.03 10.17 -16.53
N ILE A 7 13.14 9.46 -16.31
CA ILE A 7 14.16 9.20 -17.34
C ILE A 7 13.98 7.85 -18.05
N LYS A 8 13.14 6.96 -17.50
CA LYS A 8 12.90 5.63 -18.02
C LYS A 8 11.58 5.06 -17.49
N ASP A 9 10.89 4.30 -18.34
CA ASP A 9 9.73 3.51 -17.93
C ASP A 9 10.14 2.41 -16.93
N TYR A 10 9.33 2.24 -15.88
CA TYR A 10 9.50 1.17 -14.89
C TYR A 10 8.37 0.16 -15.04
N GLN A 11 8.74 -1.09 -15.32
CA GLN A 11 7.83 -2.22 -15.27
C GLN A 11 8.01 -2.94 -13.93
N SER A 12 6.91 -3.19 -13.22
CA SER A 12 6.97 -3.87 -11.92
C SER A 12 7.58 -5.26 -12.05
N CYS A 13 8.53 -5.60 -11.17
CA CYS A 13 9.08 -6.95 -11.08
C CYS A 13 8.07 -8.00 -10.55
N TYR A 14 6.87 -7.55 -10.17
CA TYR A 14 5.78 -8.40 -9.70
C TYR A 14 4.82 -8.68 -10.88
N PRO A 15 4.82 -9.91 -11.43
CA PRO A 15 3.94 -10.26 -12.55
C PRO A 15 2.46 -10.21 -12.16
N ASP A 16 2.15 -10.39 -10.87
CA ASP A 16 0.80 -10.27 -10.33
C ASP A 16 0.80 -9.43 -9.04
N PRO A 17 0.71 -8.10 -9.13
CA PRO A 17 0.77 -7.23 -7.97
C PRO A 17 -0.51 -7.33 -7.12
N ILE A 18 -0.38 -7.08 -5.81
CA ILE A 18 -1.54 -6.85 -4.95
C ILE A 18 -2.25 -5.56 -5.38
N VAL A 19 -3.56 -5.63 -5.56
CA VAL A 19 -4.42 -4.49 -5.90
C VAL A 19 -5.49 -4.39 -4.83
N LEU A 20 -5.54 -3.26 -4.14
CA LEU A 20 -6.44 -3.02 -3.03
C LEU A 20 -7.38 -1.85 -3.32
N LYS A 21 -8.64 -1.99 -2.92
CA LYS A 21 -9.65 -0.92 -3.01
C LYS A 21 -9.83 -0.24 -1.66
N LYS A 22 -10.36 0.98 -1.67
CA LYS A 22 -10.76 1.67 -0.44
C LYS A 22 -11.72 0.80 0.37
N ASP A 23 -11.54 0.82 1.69
CA ASP A 23 -12.34 0.10 2.68
C ASP A 23 -12.22 -1.43 2.57
N GLU A 24 -11.39 -1.94 1.66
CA GLU A 24 -11.04 -3.35 1.57
C GLU A 24 -10.25 -3.78 2.81
N GLU A 25 -10.56 -4.99 3.28
CA GLU A 25 -9.92 -5.59 4.44
C GLU A 25 -8.70 -6.42 4.04
N VAL A 26 -7.63 -6.27 4.81
CA VAL A 26 -6.38 -6.99 4.62
C VAL A 26 -5.88 -7.55 5.95
N VAL A 27 -5.15 -8.66 5.86
CA VAL A 27 -4.34 -9.17 6.97
C VAL A 27 -3.06 -8.33 7.03
N TYR A 28 -2.89 -7.61 8.14
CA TYR A 28 -1.76 -6.75 8.46
C TYR A 28 -0.58 -7.61 8.94
N GLY A 29 0.45 -7.75 8.10
CA GLY A 29 1.62 -8.56 8.42
C GLY A 29 2.80 -7.75 8.94
N LYS A 30 4.02 -8.20 8.59
CA LYS A 30 5.28 -7.63 9.06
C LYS A 30 5.58 -6.28 8.41
N GLU A 31 6.25 -5.41 9.17
CA GLU A 31 6.87 -4.21 8.64
C GLU A 31 8.23 -4.54 8.03
N ASP A 32 8.56 -3.92 6.89
CA ASP A 32 9.85 -4.10 6.21
C ASP A 32 10.97 -3.43 7.03
N THR A 33 12.07 -4.14 7.25
CA THR A 33 13.20 -3.66 8.04
C THR A 33 14.16 -2.77 7.23
N GLN A 34 14.17 -2.92 5.90
CA GLN A 34 14.99 -2.13 4.98
C GLN A 34 14.23 -0.89 4.48
N TYR A 35 12.90 -0.99 4.38
CA TYR A 35 12.01 0.08 3.93
C TYR A 35 10.92 0.38 4.97
N PRO A 36 11.23 1.12 6.05
CA PRO A 36 10.26 1.45 7.09
C PRO A 36 8.98 2.07 6.53
N ASN A 37 7.85 1.82 7.19
CA ASN A 37 6.49 2.17 6.76
C ASN A 37 5.95 1.37 5.56
N TRP A 38 6.54 0.22 5.23
CA TRP A 38 5.95 -0.76 4.31
C TRP A 38 5.52 -2.00 5.08
N ILE A 39 4.28 -2.43 4.86
CA ILE A 39 3.69 -3.59 5.53
C ILE A 39 3.41 -4.67 4.49
N PHE A 40 3.81 -5.91 4.76
CA PHE A 40 3.45 -7.04 3.93
C PHE A 40 2.04 -7.48 4.29
N CYS A 41 1.09 -7.33 3.38
CA CYS A 41 -0.33 -7.61 3.62
C CYS A 41 -0.84 -8.72 2.70
N LYS A 42 -1.93 -9.36 3.11
CA LYS A 42 -2.73 -10.26 2.28
C LYS A 42 -4.15 -9.71 2.12
N SER A 43 -4.63 -9.58 0.88
CA SER A 43 -6.04 -9.25 0.61
C SER A 43 -6.93 -10.39 1.06
N VAL A 44 -7.97 -10.09 1.85
CA VAL A 44 -8.95 -11.10 2.28
C VAL A 44 -9.83 -11.56 1.09
N ILE A 45 -10.03 -10.69 0.09
CA ILE A 45 -10.91 -10.97 -1.05
C ILE A 45 -10.16 -11.69 -2.17
N SER A 46 -8.99 -11.18 -2.57
CA SER A 46 -8.23 -11.71 -3.71
C SER A 46 -7.19 -12.74 -3.33
N GLU A 47 -6.93 -12.93 -2.03
CA GLU A 47 -5.86 -13.76 -1.46
C GLU A 47 -4.43 -13.39 -1.91
N LYS A 48 -4.27 -12.30 -2.65
CA LYS A 48 -2.97 -11.82 -3.10
C LYS A 48 -2.21 -11.17 -1.96
N GLU A 49 -0.90 -11.36 -1.98
CA GLU A 49 0.02 -10.85 -0.99
C GLU A 49 0.97 -9.83 -1.59
N GLY A 50 1.36 -8.83 -0.81
CA GLY A 50 2.33 -7.84 -1.26
C GLY A 50 2.60 -6.73 -0.26
N TRP A 51 3.65 -5.98 -0.54
CA TRP A 51 4.04 -4.81 0.24
C TRP A 51 3.15 -3.62 -0.09
N VAL A 52 2.62 -2.98 0.94
CA VAL A 52 1.81 -1.77 0.81
C VAL A 52 2.29 -0.70 1.80
N PRO A 53 2.15 0.60 1.47
CA PRO A 53 2.49 1.66 2.40
C PRO A 53 1.59 1.60 3.65
N LYS A 54 2.20 1.60 4.84
CA LYS A 54 1.52 1.66 6.14
C LYS A 54 0.49 2.79 6.23
N GLN A 55 0.76 3.90 5.54
CA GLN A 55 -0.07 5.11 5.52
C GLN A 55 -1.42 4.94 4.84
N ILE A 56 -1.58 3.91 4.01
CA ILE A 56 -2.86 3.58 3.36
C ILE A 56 -3.63 2.51 4.14
N LEU A 57 -3.21 2.18 5.37
CA LEU A 57 -3.89 1.22 6.22
C LEU A 57 -4.37 1.90 7.51
N THR A 58 -5.45 1.41 8.08
CA THR A 58 -5.79 1.66 9.48
C THR A 58 -4.79 0.96 10.40
N LEU A 59 -4.81 1.30 11.69
CA LEU A 59 -4.20 0.44 12.68
C LEU A 59 -4.86 -0.94 12.64
N PRO A 60 -4.09 -2.03 12.80
CA PRO A 60 -4.65 -3.36 12.88
C PRO A 60 -5.47 -3.54 14.16
N ASP A 61 -6.51 -4.34 14.08
CA ASP A 61 -7.26 -4.80 15.25
C ASP A 61 -6.54 -5.94 15.99
N LEU A 62 -7.20 -6.53 16.99
CA LEU A 62 -6.67 -7.64 17.80
C LEU A 62 -6.40 -8.91 16.98
N TYR A 63 -6.95 -9.02 15.77
CA TYR A 63 -6.78 -10.15 14.85
C TYR A 63 -5.85 -9.81 13.68
N SER A 64 -5.12 -8.69 13.77
CA SER A 64 -4.27 -8.21 12.69
C SER A 64 -5.03 -7.86 11.41
N HIS A 65 -6.31 -7.49 11.49
CA HIS A 65 -7.06 -7.00 10.33
C HIS A 65 -7.01 -5.49 10.25
N ALA A 66 -6.80 -4.96 9.05
CA ALA A 66 -6.80 -3.53 8.78
C ALA A 66 -7.60 -3.21 7.52
N LYS A 67 -8.07 -1.97 7.43
CA LYS A 67 -8.78 -1.46 6.26
C LYS A 67 -7.93 -0.51 5.44
N VAL A 68 -8.11 -0.56 4.14
CA VAL A 68 -7.40 0.28 3.19
C VAL A 68 -8.02 1.68 3.17
N LEU A 69 -7.24 2.66 3.58
CA LEU A 69 -7.57 4.07 3.49
C LEU A 69 -7.35 4.57 2.07
N GLN A 70 -8.30 5.33 1.54
CA GLN A 70 -8.05 6.11 0.33
C GLN A 70 -7.34 7.40 0.72
N LYS A 71 -6.04 7.50 0.41
CA LYS A 71 -5.42 8.83 0.30
C LYS A 71 -6.00 9.51 -0.94
N LYS A 72 -6.88 10.49 -0.72
CA LYS A 72 -7.06 11.57 -1.69
C LYS A 72 -5.69 12.24 -1.82
N TRP A 73 -5.11 12.25 -3.02
CA TRP A 73 -4.10 13.25 -3.32
C TRP A 73 -4.72 14.60 -2.96
N LEU A 74 -4.10 15.37 -2.07
CA LEU A 74 -4.46 16.76 -1.90
C LEU A 74 -4.20 17.42 -3.26
N THR A 75 -5.25 17.55 -4.07
CA THR A 75 -5.24 18.52 -5.17
C THR A 75 -5.14 19.88 -4.50
N ALA A 76 -3.92 20.38 -4.37
CA ALA A 76 -3.70 21.81 -4.18
C ALA A 76 -4.15 22.48 -5.48
N THR A 77 -5.44 22.82 -5.55
CA THR A 77 -5.92 23.89 -6.39
C THR A 77 -5.94 25.13 -5.53
N ASP A 78 -4.89 25.94 -5.66
CA ASP A 78 -4.89 27.39 -5.47
C ASP A 78 -3.92 27.97 -6.52
#